data_AF-A0A5Z5YH69-F1
#
_entry.id   AF-A0A5Z5YH69-F1
#
_cell.length_a   1.000
_cell.length_b   1.000
_cell.length_c   1.000
_cell.angle_alpha   90.00
_cell.angle_beta   90.00
_cell.angle_gamma   90.00
#
_symmetry.space_group_name_H-M   'P 1'
#
loop_
_entity.id
_entity.type
_entity.pdbx_description
1 polymer ?
#
loop_
_entity_poly.entity_id
_entity_poly.type
_entity_poly.pdbx_seq_one_letter_code
_entity_poly.pdbx_strand_id
1 'polypeptide(L)'
;MKRFGTRSATGKMVKLKLPVDVESLLIEASNRSGRSRSFEAVIRLKDHLHRYPKFNRAGNIYGKSLVKYLTMRLDDETNQLLIAAKNRSGWCKTDEAADRVIDHLIKFPDFY
;
A
#
# COMPACT_ATOMS: atom_id res chain seq x y z
N MET A 1 13.98 16.02 10.45
CA MET A 1 13.49 14.86 9.66
C MET A 1 13.63 13.60 10.50
N LYS A 2 12.54 12.90 10.84
CA LYS A 2 12.63 11.59 11.52
C LYS A 2 13.19 10.57 10.52
N ARG A 3 14.43 10.12 10.72
CA ARG A 3 15.03 9.04 9.94
C ARG A 3 14.40 7.73 10.40
N PHE A 4 13.48 7.17 9.62
CA PHE A 4 12.98 5.82 9.85
C PHE A 4 14.08 4.83 9.50
N GLY A 5 14.34 3.87 10.40
CA GLY A 5 15.56 3.06 10.42
C GLY A 5 15.93 2.43 9.08
N THR A 6 17.22 2.47 8.76
CA THR A 6 17.89 1.94 7.56
C THR A 6 17.90 0.41 7.46
N ARG A 7 17.06 -0.30 8.21
CA ARG A 7 17.04 -1.78 8.17
C ARG A 7 16.52 -2.24 6.80
N SER A 8 17.28 -3.12 6.15
CA SER A 8 16.85 -3.80 4.93
C SER A 8 15.53 -4.52 5.19
N ALA A 9 14.44 -3.96 4.68
CA ALA A 9 13.12 -4.57 4.74
C ALA A 9 12.99 -5.61 3.62
N THR A 10 13.85 -6.64 3.65
CA THR A 10 13.97 -7.69 2.63
C THR A 10 12.75 -8.63 2.63
N GLY A 11 12.04 -8.72 3.76
CA GLY A 11 10.88 -9.59 3.91
C GLY A 11 9.74 -9.25 2.94
N LYS A 12 9.21 -10.29 2.28
CA LYS A 12 8.07 -10.20 1.34
C LYS A 12 6.73 -9.95 2.05
N MET A 13 6.68 -10.08 3.37
CA MET A 13 5.49 -9.82 4.17
C MET A 13 5.41 -8.35 4.53
N VAL A 14 4.27 -7.72 4.26
CA VAL A 14 4.03 -6.31 4.57
C VAL A 14 2.71 -6.18 5.32
N LYS A 15 2.74 -5.47 6.45
CA LYS A 15 1.55 -5.14 7.24
C LYS A 15 1.10 -3.72 6.90
N LEU A 16 -0.07 -3.61 6.28
CA LEU A 16 -0.72 -2.35 5.93
C LEU A 16 -1.53 -1.84 7.12
N LYS A 17 -1.53 -0.53 7.31
CA LYS A 17 -2.39 0.20 8.23
C LYS A 17 -3.41 0.95 7.40
N LEU A 18 -4.65 0.47 7.37
CA LEU A 18 -5.73 1.05 6.57
C LEU A 18 -6.75 1.73 7.48
N PRO A 19 -7.15 2.99 7.19
CA PRO A 19 -8.33 3.59 7.80
C PRO A 19 -9.59 2.75 7.54
N VAL A 20 -10.55 2.74 8.47
CA VAL A 20 -11.78 1.91 8.37
C VAL A 20 -12.62 2.23 7.13
N ASP A 21 -12.70 3.50 6.75
CA ASP A 21 -13.35 3.98 5.53
C ASP A 21 -12.68 3.38 4.27
N VAL A 22 -11.35 3.36 4.23
CA VAL A 22 -10.61 2.74 3.11
C VAL A 22 -10.68 1.21 3.15
N GLU A 23 -10.78 0.60 4.33
CA GLU A 23 -10.94 -0.84 4.46
C GLU A 23 -12.27 -1.33 3.85
N SER A 24 -13.32 -0.51 3.96
CA SER A 24 -14.61 -0.78 3.30
C SER A 24 -14.48 -0.78 1.77
N LEU A 25 -13.73 0.18 1.20
CA LEU A 25 -13.41 0.20 -0.24
C LEU A 25 -12.65 -1.05 -0.68
N LEU A 26 -11.73 -1.54 0.16
CA LEU A 26 -11.00 -2.77 -0.15
C LEU A 26 -11.90 -4.01 -0.10
N ILE A 27 -12.86 -4.06 0.83
CA ILE A 27 -13.87 -5.14 0.88
C ILE A 27 -14.71 -5.13 -0.40
N GLU A 28 -15.20 -3.97 -0.83
CA GLU A 28 -16.00 -3.85 -2.05
C GLU A 28 -15.20 -4.25 -3.29
N ALA A 29 -13.95 -3.78 -3.41
CA ALA A 29 -13.06 -4.17 -4.48
C ALA A 29 -12.79 -5.69 -4.50
N SER A 30 -12.58 -6.28 -3.32
CA SER A 30 -12.38 -7.73 -3.13
C SER A 30 -13.61 -8.54 -3.55
N ASN A 31 -14.80 -8.07 -3.20
CA ASN A 31 -16.07 -8.70 -3.60
C ASN A 31 -16.27 -8.62 -5.12
N ARG A 32 -15.98 -7.46 -5.73
CA ARG A 32 -16.08 -7.28 -7.18
C ARG A 32 -15.10 -8.15 -7.96
N SER A 33 -13.85 -8.24 -7.50
CA SER A 33 -12.81 -9.01 -8.19
C SER A 33 -12.84 -10.51 -7.90
N GLY A 34 -13.61 -10.95 -6.90
CA GLY A 34 -13.64 -12.34 -6.42
C GLY A 34 -12.33 -12.80 -5.76
N ARG A 35 -11.41 -11.88 -5.47
CA ARG A 35 -10.11 -12.17 -4.86
C ARG A 35 -10.17 -11.96 -3.36
N SER A 36 -9.19 -12.50 -2.63
CA SER A 36 -9.01 -12.16 -1.22
C SER A 36 -8.53 -10.71 -1.06
N ARG A 37 -8.89 -10.06 0.04
CA ARG A 37 -8.47 -8.69 0.37
C ARG A 37 -6.95 -8.48 0.31
N SER A 38 -6.19 -9.46 0.80
CA SER A 38 -4.73 -9.40 0.77
C SER A 38 -4.18 -9.46 -0.65
N PHE A 39 -4.76 -10.29 -1.51
CA PHE A 39 -4.33 -10.39 -2.91
C PHE A 39 -4.75 -9.16 -3.72
N GLU A 40 -5.98 -8.67 -3.52
CA GLU A 40 -6.45 -7.42 -4.12
C GLU A 40 -5.53 -6.24 -3.78
N ALA A 41 -5.13 -6.11 -2.50
CA ALA A 41 -4.18 -5.09 -2.08
C ALA A 41 -2.81 -5.21 -2.77
N VAL A 42 -2.33 -6.43 -3.06
CA VAL A 42 -1.08 -6.65 -3.81
C VAL A 42 -1.23 -6.18 -5.25
N ILE A 43 -2.32 -6.52 -5.93
CA ILE A 43 -2.54 -6.10 -7.32
C ILE A 43 -2.62 -4.57 -7.42
N ARG A 44 -3.35 -3.93 -6.50
CA ARG A 44 -3.44 -2.46 -6.46
C ARG A 44 -2.11 -1.79 -6.14
N LEU A 45 -1.35 -2.34 -5.20
CA LEU A 45 0.01 -1.86 -4.93
C LEU A 45 0.91 -2.01 -6.17
N LYS A 46 0.88 -3.17 -6.82
CA LYS A 46 1.69 -3.45 -8.02
C LYS A 46 1.34 -2.48 -9.13
N ASP A 47 0.06 -2.30 -9.45
CA ASP A 47 -0.39 -1.35 -10.46
C ASP A 47 0.05 0.09 -10.12
N HIS A 48 -0.12 0.51 -8.86
CA HIS A 48 0.30 1.84 -8.41
C HIS A 48 1.81 2.07 -8.50
N LEU A 49 2.63 1.07 -8.14
CA LEU A 49 4.09 1.14 -8.24
C LEU A 49 4.57 1.33 -9.69
N HIS A 50 3.89 0.70 -10.65
CA HIS A 50 4.20 0.85 -12.07
C HIS A 50 3.74 2.20 -12.63
N ARG A 51 2.51 2.62 -12.34
CA ARG A 51 1.94 3.87 -12.87
C ARG A 51 2.54 5.12 -12.23
N TYR A 52 2.87 5.06 -10.93
CA TYR A 52 3.33 6.20 -10.15
C TYR A 52 4.67 5.93 -9.46
N PRO A 53 5.76 5.74 -10.22
CA PRO A 53 7.07 5.42 -9.63
C PRO A 53 7.60 6.55 -8.75
N LYS A 54 7.30 7.82 -9.06
CA LYS A 54 7.69 9.01 -8.29
C LYS A 54 6.54 9.55 -7.43
N PHE A 55 5.74 8.66 -6.86
CA PHE A 55 4.62 9.03 -5.99
C PHE A 55 5.08 9.93 -4.83
N ASN A 56 4.44 11.11 -4.74
CA ASN A 56 4.63 12.02 -3.62
C ASN A 56 3.47 11.80 -2.64
N ARG A 57 3.79 11.37 -1.43
CA ARG A 57 2.80 11.21 -0.36
C ARG A 57 2.16 12.57 -0.07
N ALA A 58 0.84 12.64 -0.18
CA ALA A 58 0.10 13.77 0.39
C ALA A 58 0.16 13.62 1.92
N GLY A 59 0.69 14.63 2.62
CA GLY A 59 0.92 14.57 4.06
C GLY A 59 -0.31 14.09 4.82
N ASN A 60 -0.12 13.09 5.69
CA ASN A 60 -1.07 12.44 6.61
C ASN A 60 -2.52 12.97 6.57
N ILE A 61 -3.27 12.62 5.52
CA ILE A 61 -4.68 13.02 5.37
C ILE A 61 -5.58 12.23 6.34
N TYR A 62 -5.15 11.02 6.73
CA TYR A 62 -5.95 10.06 7.50
C TYR A 62 -5.80 10.24 9.03
N GLY A 63 -5.86 11.50 9.49
CA GLY A 63 -5.70 11.88 10.90
C GLY A 63 -6.61 11.08 11.85
N LYS A 64 -6.06 10.64 12.99
CA LYS A 64 -6.71 9.97 14.16
C LYS A 64 -7.88 9.00 13.90
N SER A 65 -8.04 8.46 12.70
CA SER A 65 -9.13 7.53 12.40
C SER A 65 -8.82 6.14 12.95
N LEU A 66 -9.87 5.37 13.26
CA LEU A 66 -9.71 3.96 13.60
C LEU A 66 -9.05 3.25 12.43
N VAL A 67 -8.11 2.35 12.73
CA VAL A 67 -7.33 1.64 11.72
C VAL A 67 -7.49 0.15 11.85
N LYS A 68 -7.56 -0.52 10.71
CA LYS A 68 -7.47 -1.97 10.58
C LYS A 68 -6.12 -2.33 9.98
N TYR A 69 -5.65 -3.52 10.32
CA TYR A 69 -4.39 -4.04 9.81
C TYR A 69 -4.66 -5.18 8.85
N LEU A 70 -3.98 -5.13 7.71
CA LEU A 70 -4.00 -6.19 6.72
C LEU A 70 -2.57 -6.65 6.45
N THR A 71 -2.34 -7.95 6.44
CA THR A 71 -1.05 -8.52 6.06
C THR A 71 -1.13 -9.04 4.63
N MET A 72 -0.16 -8.66 3.80
CA MET A 72 -0.01 -9.16 2.43
C MET A 72 1.38 -9.73 2.20
N ARG A 73 1.46 -10.65 1.23
CA ARG A 73 2.71 -11.25 0.76
C ARG A 73 2.98 -10.81 -0.67
N LEU A 74 4.11 -10.16 -0.88
CA LEU A 74 4.53 -9.67 -2.18
C LEU A 74 5.25 -10.76 -2.99
N ASP A 75 5.08 -10.74 -4.31
CA ASP A 75 5.99 -11.41 -5.24
C ASP A 75 7.36 -10.69 -5.28
N ASP A 76 8.35 -11.31 -5.90
CA ASP A 76 9.71 -10.75 -5.95
C ASP A 76 9.76 -9.40 -6.66
N GLU A 77 9.06 -9.27 -7.78
CA GLU A 77 9.03 -8.05 -8.60
C GLU A 77 8.44 -6.87 -7.81
N THR A 78 7.25 -7.04 -7.25
CA THR A 78 6.53 -6.02 -6.46
C THR A 78 7.33 -5.66 -5.21
N ASN A 79 7.98 -6.64 -4.59
CA ASN A 79 8.85 -6.41 -3.44
C ASN A 79 10.05 -5.52 -3.81
N GLN A 80 10.71 -5.77 -4.94
CA GLN A 80 11.81 -4.94 -5.42
C GLN A 80 11.37 -3.53 -5.78
N LEU A 81 10.24 -3.40 -6.48
CA LEU A 81 9.67 -2.09 -6.83
C LEU A 81 9.34 -1.27 -5.58
N LEU A 82 8.74 -1.89 -4.57
CA LEU A 82 8.44 -1.22 -3.30
C LEU A 82 9.72 -0.83 -2.54
N ILE A 83 10.76 -1.66 -2.56
CA ILE A 83 12.07 -1.31 -1.97
C ILE A 83 12.70 -0.13 -2.71
N ALA A 84 12.65 -0.10 -4.04
CA ALA A 84 13.14 1.04 -4.81
C ALA A 84 12.36 2.32 -4.49
N ALA A 85 11.03 2.22 -4.41
CA ALA A 85 10.15 3.32 -4.04
C ALA A 85 10.47 3.87 -2.63
N LYS A 86 10.54 3.00 -1.61
CA LYS A 86 10.85 3.42 -0.23
C LYS A 86 12.23 4.07 -0.12
N ASN A 87 13.23 3.54 -0.84
CA ASN A 87 14.59 4.06 -0.78
C ASN A 87 14.69 5.45 -1.41
N ARG A 88 13.91 5.69 -2.47
CA ARG A 88 13.77 7.01 -3.09
C ARG A 88 13.03 7.98 -2.19
N SER A 89 11.92 7.54 -1.58
CA SER A 89 11.04 8.42 -0.81
C SER A 89 11.58 8.69 0.62
N GLY A 90 12.48 7.85 1.12
CA GLY A 90 13.06 7.93 2.47
C GLY A 90 12.11 7.43 3.57
N TRP A 91 10.95 6.87 3.21
CA TRP A 91 9.94 6.38 4.14
C TRP A 91 10.11 4.90 4.47
N CYS A 92 9.40 4.44 5.50
CA CYS A 92 9.37 3.02 5.81
C CYS A 92 8.51 2.26 4.80
N LYS A 93 8.86 0.98 4.57
CA LYS A 93 8.24 0.13 3.54
C LYS A 93 6.73 -0.04 3.73
N THR A 94 6.28 -0.18 4.98
CA THR A 94 4.87 -0.38 5.32
C THR A 94 4.05 0.86 5.07
N ASP A 95 4.58 2.05 5.39
CA ASP A 95 3.89 3.31 5.14
C ASP A 95 3.84 3.63 3.64
N GLU A 96 4.94 3.36 2.92
CA GLU A 96 4.98 3.50 1.46
C GLU A 96 3.93 2.60 0.80
N ALA A 97 3.80 1.35 1.25
CA ALA A 97 2.80 0.43 0.72
C ALA A 97 1.37 0.85 1.09
N ALA A 98 1.13 1.28 2.33
CA ALA A 98 -0.18 1.68 2.80
C ALA A 98 -0.70 2.88 2.02
N ASP A 99 0.09 3.96 1.91
CA ASP A 99 -0.35 5.17 1.22
C ASP A 99 -0.61 4.92 -0.26
N ARG A 100 0.16 4.06 -0.92
CA ARG A 100 -0.06 3.68 -2.32
C ARG A 100 -1.34 2.89 -2.53
N VAL A 101 -1.60 1.90 -1.67
CA VAL A 101 -2.85 1.11 -1.72
C VAL A 101 -4.05 2.00 -1.45
N ILE A 102 -3.95 2.90 -0.45
CA ILE A 102 -5.02 3.84 -0.13
C ILE A 102 -5.27 4.79 -1.30
N ASP A 103 -4.23 5.41 -1.86
CA ASP A 103 -4.34 6.32 -3.01
C ASP A 103 -4.97 5.62 -4.22
N HIS A 104 -4.59 4.36 -4.46
CA HIS A 104 -5.16 3.54 -5.53
C HIS A 104 -6.64 3.23 -5.31
N LEU A 105 -7.03 2.80 -4.10
CA LEU A 105 -8.41 2.51 -3.75
C LEU A 105 -9.32 3.73 -3.92
N ILE A 106 -8.85 4.91 -3.51
CA ILE A 106 -9.63 6.16 -3.60
C ILE A 106 -9.76 6.63 -5.05
N LYS A 107 -8.67 6.59 -5.82
CA LYS A 107 -8.67 7.10 -7.20
C LYS A 107 -9.33 6.15 -8.20
N PHE A 108 -9.29 4.85 -7.94
CA PHE A 108 -9.77 3.82 -8.86
C PHE A 108 -10.73 2.85 -8.14
N PRO A 109 -11.90 3.32 -7.68
CA PRO A 109 -12.85 2.47 -6.95
C PRO A 109 -13.33 1.28 -7.80
N ASP A 110 -13.55 1.51 -9.10
CA ASP A 110 -13.96 0.51 -10.10
C ASP A 110 -12.78 -0.01 -10.92
N PHE A 111 -11.62 -0.16 -10.29
CA PHE A 111 -10.54 -0.94 -10.90
C PHE A 111 -11.09 -2.35 -11.21
N TYR A 112 -10.94 -2.77 -12.47
CA TYR A 112 -11.53 -3.93 -13.20
C TYR A 112 -12.79 -3.64 -14.00
#